data_AF-A0A3A0AE33-F1
#
_entry.id   AF-A0A3A0AE33-F1
#
_cell.length_a   1.000
_cell.length_b   1.000
_cell.length_c   1.000
_cell.angle_alpha   90.00
_cell.angle_beta   90.00
_cell.angle_gamma   90.00
#
_symmetry.space_group_name_H-M   'P 1'
#
loop_
_entity.id
_entity.type
_entity.pdbx_description
1 polymer ?
#
loop_
_entity_poly.entity_id
_entity_poly.type
_entity_poly.pdbx_seq_one_letter_code
_entity_poly.pdbx_strand_id
1 'polypeptide(L)'
;MRADRAAVAVLFVFLLLAFVYALIVPPLEGFDALAHFKYAAFLHQEQRLPMLEPEIVDYSYELVTQPPLYFAAIALATAPLPMDQALLFAQESDSPYHEKGLSLRQTITLPKVAGGVVATLWVARLVSLLGGVVTVVGAYALVRTLLPGEPWLAVATAALTGLNPQFLFTSVTVTNDAWTPAVGVVTLWLLARATVRDKVTWYDWALVGLCAGLAALTKYSSLLIGAPGLLLFWRYVRHTGWRAGLLALLWMAGAGVLVAGWWYLRNWSLYGSPVPFAQMAVALPTMQRPQPMPLSQVIETIPWLFSSYWGVFVSIITPPAYLNTTTWLMLIAIAGLLLRLFTIHNSQFTIHNSFPIL
;
A
#
# COMPACT_ATOMS: atom_id res chain seq x y z
N MET A 1 -21.10 -0.09 -18.89
CA MET A 1 -20.51 0.17 -20.23
C MET A 1 -19.75 1.50 -20.32
N ARG A 2 -20.37 2.69 -20.12
CA ARG A 2 -19.62 3.96 -20.21
C ARG A 2 -18.56 4.13 -19.11
N ALA A 3 -18.90 3.80 -17.87
CA ALA A 3 -17.97 3.88 -16.74
C ALA A 3 -16.81 2.86 -16.84
N ASP A 4 -17.09 1.64 -17.30
CA ASP A 4 -16.05 0.62 -17.47
C ASP A 4 -15.02 1.04 -18.52
N ARG A 5 -15.46 1.63 -19.64
CA ARG A 5 -14.56 2.22 -20.65
C ARG A 5 -13.74 3.38 -20.09
N ALA A 6 -14.34 4.23 -19.25
CA ALA A 6 -13.62 5.31 -18.60
C ALA A 6 -12.58 4.80 -17.60
N ALA A 7 -12.88 3.74 -16.83
CA ALA A 7 -11.93 3.10 -15.94
C ALA A 7 -10.73 2.48 -16.71
N VAL A 8 -10.99 1.86 -17.86
CA VAL A 8 -9.92 1.38 -18.75
C VAL A 8 -9.06 2.54 -19.27
N ALA A 9 -9.67 3.67 -19.64
CA ALA A 9 -8.92 4.85 -20.04
C ALA A 9 -8.05 5.42 -18.90
N VAL A 10 -8.57 5.48 -17.67
CA VAL A 10 -7.80 5.86 -16.48
C VAL A 10 -6.60 4.93 -16.27
N LEU A 11 -6.80 3.61 -16.36
CA LEU A 11 -5.72 2.64 -16.22
C LEU A 11 -4.67 2.81 -17.33
N PHE A 12 -5.09 3.06 -18.57
CA PHE A 12 -4.17 3.32 -19.67
C PHE A 12 -3.32 4.58 -19.42
N VAL A 13 -3.94 5.68 -18.98
CA VAL A 13 -3.23 6.92 -18.63
C VAL A 13 -2.28 6.69 -17.46
N PHE A 14 -2.70 5.94 -16.43
CA PHE A 14 -1.84 5.54 -15.32
C PHE A 14 -0.59 4.80 -15.82
N LEU A 15 -0.76 3.78 -16.67
CA LEU A 15 0.35 3.01 -17.22
C LEU A 15 1.29 3.85 -18.09
N LEU A 16 0.75 4.75 -18.89
CA LEU A 16 1.55 5.68 -19.69
C LEU A 16 2.40 6.60 -18.81
N LEU A 17 1.79 7.19 -17.78
CA LEU A 17 2.51 8.05 -16.83
C LEU A 17 3.53 7.26 -16.01
N ALA A 18 3.18 6.06 -15.55
CA ALA A 18 4.09 5.18 -14.84
C ALA A 18 5.31 4.82 -15.72
N PHE A 19 5.10 4.56 -17.01
CA PHE A 19 6.20 4.33 -17.94
C PHE A 19 7.11 5.57 -18.08
N VAL A 20 6.53 6.77 -18.24
CA VAL A 20 7.28 8.02 -18.30
C VAL A 20 8.07 8.26 -17.01
N TYR A 21 7.44 8.10 -15.84
CA TYR A 21 8.11 8.19 -14.55
C TYR A 21 9.24 7.17 -14.45
N ALA A 22 9.02 5.93 -14.93
CA ALA A 22 10.03 4.90 -14.86
C ALA A 22 11.26 5.21 -15.73
N LEU A 23 11.09 5.86 -16.88
CA LEU A 23 12.19 6.30 -17.72
C LEU A 23 12.99 7.47 -17.12
N ILE A 24 12.30 8.38 -16.41
CA ILE A 24 12.93 9.60 -15.86
C ILE A 24 13.59 9.32 -14.52
N VAL A 25 12.95 8.54 -13.65
CA VAL A 25 13.40 8.25 -12.29
C VAL A 25 14.30 7.01 -12.31
N PRO A 26 15.58 7.14 -11.96
CA PRO A 26 16.46 5.98 -11.82
C PRO A 26 15.91 4.96 -10.81
N PRO A 27 16.19 3.65 -10.99
CA PRO A 27 15.54 2.59 -10.21
C PRO A 27 15.64 2.71 -8.68
N LEU A 28 16.72 3.31 -8.18
CA LEU A 28 17.08 3.36 -6.77
C LEU A 28 16.90 4.76 -6.14
N GLU A 29 16.22 5.69 -6.82
CA GLU A 29 15.89 7.04 -6.30
C GLU A 29 14.55 7.09 -5.55
N GLY A 30 14.02 5.93 -5.14
CA GLY A 30 12.80 5.85 -4.34
C GLY A 30 13.09 5.88 -2.84
N PHE A 31 12.04 6.13 -2.06
CA PHE A 31 12.10 5.94 -0.61
C PHE A 31 12.62 4.54 -0.30
N ASP A 32 13.73 4.49 0.44
CA ASP A 32 14.36 3.26 0.92
C ASP A 32 14.65 2.22 -0.18
N ALA A 33 14.75 2.65 -1.45
CA ALA A 33 14.75 1.73 -2.60
C ALA A 33 15.94 0.76 -2.58
N LEU A 34 17.13 1.24 -2.21
CA LEU A 34 18.32 0.40 -2.02
C LEU A 34 18.12 -0.59 -0.87
N ALA A 35 17.53 -0.17 0.25
CA ALA A 35 17.29 -1.03 1.41
C ALA A 35 16.28 -2.14 1.09
N HIS A 36 15.23 -1.82 0.36
CA HIS A 36 14.26 -2.79 -0.16
C HIS A 36 14.88 -3.76 -1.18
N PHE A 37 15.72 -3.26 -2.09
CA PHE A 37 16.42 -4.10 -3.06
C PHE A 37 17.40 -5.06 -2.39
N LYS A 38 18.15 -4.59 -1.38
CA LYS A 38 19.02 -5.40 -0.53
C LYS A 38 18.26 -6.56 0.15
N TYR A 39 17.02 -6.33 0.62
CA TYR A 39 16.22 -7.43 1.18
C TYR A 39 15.91 -8.49 0.12
N ALA A 40 15.46 -8.08 -1.08
CA ALA A 40 15.22 -9.05 -2.15
C ALA A 40 16.49 -9.83 -2.52
N ALA A 41 17.66 -9.17 -2.57
CA ALA A 41 18.94 -9.80 -2.82
C ALA A 41 19.34 -10.78 -1.70
N PHE A 42 19.12 -10.42 -0.43
CA PHE A 42 19.34 -11.31 0.72
C PHE A 42 18.52 -12.59 0.61
N LEU A 43 17.22 -12.50 0.28
CA LEU A 43 16.38 -13.68 0.10
C LEU A 43 16.87 -14.57 -1.06
N HIS A 44 17.40 -13.97 -2.12
CA HIS A 44 17.96 -14.68 -3.26
C HIS A 44 19.26 -15.43 -2.89
N GLN A 45 20.18 -14.76 -2.19
CA GLN A 45 21.51 -15.27 -1.84
C GLN A 45 21.46 -16.28 -0.69
N GLU A 46 20.76 -15.92 0.38
CA GLU A 46 20.81 -16.65 1.65
C GLU A 46 19.72 -17.70 1.77
N GLN A 47 18.68 -17.62 0.91
CA GLN A 47 17.54 -18.54 0.87
C GLN A 47 16.89 -18.79 2.24
N ARG A 48 16.96 -17.79 3.12
CA ARG A 48 16.41 -17.82 4.48
C ARG A 48 15.78 -16.47 4.81
N LEU A 49 14.91 -16.47 5.80
CA LEU A 49 14.29 -15.24 6.31
C LEU A 49 15.26 -14.49 7.22
N PRO A 50 15.32 -13.15 7.13
CA PRO A 50 16.19 -12.35 7.98
C PRO A 50 15.82 -12.48 9.46
N MET A 51 16.83 -12.32 10.32
CA MET A 51 16.68 -12.28 11.77
C MET A 51 17.04 -10.88 12.29
N LEU A 52 16.47 -10.50 13.44
CA LEU A 52 16.82 -9.29 14.20
C LEU A 52 18.21 -9.42 14.83
N GLU A 53 19.25 -9.39 13.99
CA GLU A 53 20.67 -9.46 14.37
C GLU A 53 21.41 -8.19 13.93
N PRO A 54 22.37 -7.67 14.71
CA PRO A 54 23.10 -6.44 14.36
C PRO A 54 23.67 -6.44 12.94
N GLU A 55 24.24 -7.56 12.51
CA GLU A 55 24.85 -7.70 11.18
C GLU A 55 23.81 -7.59 10.05
N ILE A 56 22.58 -8.07 10.28
CA ILE A 56 21.48 -7.99 9.31
C ILE A 56 20.90 -6.57 9.26
N VAL A 57 20.83 -5.89 10.40
CA VAL A 57 20.43 -4.48 10.48
C VAL A 57 21.40 -3.60 9.70
N ASP A 58 22.70 -3.81 9.91
CA ASP A 58 23.77 -3.07 9.24
C ASP A 58 23.77 -3.33 7.72
N TYR A 59 23.40 -4.54 7.30
CA TYR A 59 23.23 -4.87 5.89
C TYR A 59 22.10 -4.02 5.26
N SER A 60 20.91 -4.03 5.87
CA SER A 60 19.83 -3.07 5.58
C SER A 60 18.73 -3.08 6.64
N TYR A 61 18.34 -1.90 7.10
CA TYR A 61 17.31 -1.70 8.12
C TYR A 61 15.91 -2.20 7.71
N GLU A 62 15.64 -2.32 6.41
CA GLU A 62 14.36 -2.85 5.89
C GLU A 62 14.26 -4.38 6.01
N LEU A 63 15.38 -5.12 6.15
CA LEU A 63 15.35 -6.59 6.33
C LEU A 63 14.71 -6.99 7.66
N VAL A 64 14.86 -6.11 8.65
CA VAL A 64 14.64 -6.45 10.05
C VAL A 64 13.24 -6.06 10.53
N THR A 65 12.53 -5.29 9.72
CA THR A 65 11.24 -4.67 10.08
C THR A 65 10.06 -5.15 9.25
N GLN A 66 10.30 -5.77 8.08
CA GLN A 66 9.23 -6.03 7.12
C GLN A 66 8.89 -7.51 6.93
N PRO A 67 7.59 -7.84 6.86
CA PRO A 67 7.10 -9.11 6.34
C PRO A 67 7.56 -9.38 4.89
N PRO A 68 7.67 -10.66 4.47
CA PRO A 68 8.51 -11.03 3.33
C PRO A 68 7.83 -11.00 1.95
N LEU A 69 6.52 -10.80 1.83
CA LEU A 69 5.77 -11.06 0.58
C LEU A 69 6.35 -10.31 -0.62
N TYR A 70 6.54 -9.00 -0.48
CA TYR A 70 7.00 -8.15 -1.58
C TYR A 70 8.44 -8.50 -2.00
N PHE A 71 9.33 -8.71 -1.04
CA PHE A 71 10.74 -9.02 -1.30
C PHE A 71 10.90 -10.42 -1.90
N ALA A 72 10.13 -11.39 -1.42
CA ALA A 72 10.09 -12.73 -1.99
C ALA A 72 9.58 -12.70 -3.44
N ALA A 73 8.58 -11.86 -3.75
CA ALA A 73 8.10 -11.69 -5.12
C ALA A 73 9.21 -11.13 -6.05
N ILE A 74 10.01 -10.16 -5.58
CA ILE A 74 11.17 -9.68 -6.35
C ILE A 74 12.20 -10.80 -6.52
N ALA A 75 12.60 -11.46 -5.43
CA ALA A 75 13.63 -12.50 -5.46
C ALA A 75 13.27 -13.64 -6.43
N LEU A 76 11.99 -14.02 -6.48
CA LEU A 76 11.47 -15.00 -7.43
C LEU A 76 11.44 -14.47 -8.88
N ALA A 77 10.93 -13.26 -9.09
CA ALA A 77 10.84 -12.67 -10.43
C ALA A 77 12.21 -12.39 -11.06
N THR A 78 13.23 -12.17 -10.22
CA THR A 78 14.61 -11.90 -10.63
C THR A 78 15.52 -13.12 -10.54
N ALA A 79 15.00 -14.31 -10.18
CA ALA A 79 15.77 -15.54 -10.07
C ALA A 79 16.64 -15.89 -11.30
N PRO A 80 16.21 -15.66 -12.57
CA PRO A 80 17.05 -15.95 -13.74
C PRO A 80 18.04 -14.83 -14.10
N LEU A 81 18.07 -13.73 -13.35
CA LEU A 81 18.84 -12.51 -13.64
C LEU A 81 20.06 -12.41 -12.71
N PRO A 82 21.10 -11.63 -13.07
CA PRO A 82 22.32 -11.51 -12.26
C PRO A 82 22.08 -10.63 -11.03
N MET A 83 21.44 -11.18 -9.99
CA MET A 83 21.13 -10.48 -8.74
C MET A 83 22.39 -9.94 -8.04
N ASP A 84 23.44 -10.75 -7.95
CA ASP A 84 24.67 -10.36 -7.24
C ASP A 84 25.35 -9.16 -7.88
N GLN A 85 25.45 -9.16 -9.22
CA GLN A 85 26.02 -8.03 -9.95
C GLN A 85 25.13 -6.79 -9.85
N ALA A 86 23.81 -6.97 -9.81
CA ALA A 86 22.88 -5.87 -9.62
C ALA A 86 22.94 -5.28 -8.21
N LEU A 87 23.15 -6.11 -7.19
CA LEU A 87 23.36 -5.67 -5.81
C LEU A 87 24.66 -4.86 -5.69
N LEU A 88 25.77 -5.37 -6.24
CA LEU A 88 27.04 -4.66 -6.27
C LEU A 88 26.89 -3.30 -6.96
N PHE A 89 26.29 -3.29 -8.15
CA PHE A 89 25.98 -2.05 -8.87
C PHE A 89 25.12 -1.09 -8.02
N ALA A 90 24.09 -1.60 -7.35
CA ALA A 90 23.20 -0.79 -6.53
C ALA A 90 23.95 -0.14 -5.35
N GLN A 91 24.83 -0.88 -4.70
CA GLN A 91 25.68 -0.38 -3.60
C GLN A 91 26.71 0.64 -4.10
N GLU A 92 27.39 0.37 -5.21
CA GLU A 92 28.36 1.30 -5.81
C GLU A 92 27.69 2.57 -6.36
N SER A 93 26.41 2.49 -6.71
CA SER A 93 25.64 3.64 -7.18
C SER A 93 25.20 4.57 -6.06
N ASP A 94 25.28 4.16 -4.79
CA ASP A 94 24.86 4.98 -3.65
C ASP A 94 25.70 6.26 -3.54
N SER A 95 25.03 7.40 -3.37
CA SER A 95 25.68 8.70 -3.42
C SER A 95 26.19 9.12 -2.03
N PRO A 96 27.52 9.26 -1.83
CA PRO A 96 28.09 9.66 -0.53
C PRO A 96 27.80 11.11 -0.14
N TYR A 97 27.09 11.85 -1.01
CA TYR A 97 26.70 13.24 -0.85
C TYR A 97 25.22 13.41 -0.47
N HIS A 98 24.39 12.39 -0.68
CA HIS A 98 22.95 12.49 -0.46
C HIS A 98 22.61 12.68 1.02
N GLU A 99 23.05 11.77 1.89
CA GLU A 99 22.79 11.83 3.33
C GLU A 99 23.39 13.08 4.00
N LYS A 100 24.41 13.68 3.36
CA LYS A 100 25.04 14.93 3.81
C LYS A 100 24.27 16.19 3.39
N GLY A 101 23.16 16.04 2.67
CA GLY A 101 22.41 17.16 2.10
C GLY A 101 23.15 17.90 0.97
N LEU A 102 24.21 17.30 0.42
CA LEU A 102 25.05 17.90 -0.64
C LEU A 102 24.57 17.50 -2.04
N SER A 103 23.61 16.58 -2.15
CA SER A 103 23.04 16.10 -3.41
C SER A 103 21.55 15.80 -3.25
N LEU A 104 20.75 16.23 -4.22
CA LEU A 104 19.35 15.82 -4.34
C LEU A 104 19.19 14.39 -4.87
N ARG A 105 20.24 13.85 -5.50
CA ARG A 105 20.29 12.50 -6.07
C ARG A 105 20.80 11.51 -5.03
N GLN A 106 20.05 10.44 -4.82
CA GLN A 106 20.43 9.27 -4.02
C GLN A 106 21.48 8.42 -4.72
N THR A 107 21.50 8.43 -6.05
CA THR A 107 22.40 7.60 -6.85
C THR A 107 23.22 8.36 -7.87
N ILE A 108 24.46 7.92 -8.05
CA ILE A 108 25.37 8.33 -9.12
C ILE A 108 25.20 7.43 -10.35
N THR A 109 25.47 7.98 -11.53
CA THR A 109 25.44 7.21 -12.77
C THR A 109 26.79 6.55 -12.99
N LEU A 110 26.84 5.22 -12.96
CA LEU A 110 28.06 4.45 -13.25
C LEU A 110 28.16 4.14 -14.75
N PRO A 111 29.37 4.17 -15.35
CA PRO A 111 29.56 3.85 -16.75
C PRO A 111 29.46 2.34 -17.03
N LYS A 112 29.03 1.97 -18.24
CA LYS A 112 29.11 0.60 -18.80
C LYS A 112 28.41 -0.49 -17.96
N VAL A 113 27.13 -0.28 -17.64
CA VAL A 113 26.30 -1.25 -16.93
C VAL A 113 25.83 -2.36 -17.89
N ALA A 114 26.02 -3.63 -17.51
CA ALA A 114 25.53 -4.76 -18.28
C ALA A 114 23.99 -4.77 -18.36
N GLY A 115 23.44 -5.13 -19.53
CA GLY A 115 21.98 -5.16 -19.74
C GLY A 115 21.23 -6.05 -18.75
N GLY A 116 21.83 -7.18 -18.33
CA GLY A 116 21.26 -8.07 -17.31
C GLY A 116 21.11 -7.42 -15.94
N VAL A 117 22.07 -6.59 -15.52
CA VAL A 117 22.02 -5.83 -14.25
C VAL A 117 20.89 -4.81 -14.29
N VAL A 118 20.79 -4.06 -15.39
CA VAL A 118 19.71 -3.10 -15.61
C VAL A 118 18.36 -3.84 -15.57
N ALA A 119 18.24 -4.97 -16.27
CA ALA A 119 17.02 -5.78 -16.28
C ALA A 119 16.57 -6.22 -14.88
N THR A 120 17.50 -6.63 -14.00
CA THR A 120 17.19 -7.00 -12.60
C THR A 120 16.47 -5.86 -11.86
N LEU A 121 17.00 -4.64 -11.96
CA LEU A 121 16.41 -3.47 -11.31
C LEU A 121 15.05 -3.10 -11.92
N TRP A 122 14.90 -3.21 -13.24
CA TRP A 122 13.63 -2.97 -13.92
C TRP A 122 12.56 -4.00 -13.54
N VAL A 123 12.92 -5.27 -13.40
CA VAL A 123 11.99 -6.31 -12.92
C VAL A 123 11.56 -6.03 -11.49
N ALA A 124 12.47 -5.60 -10.60
CA ALA A 124 12.10 -5.20 -9.24
C ALA A 124 11.07 -4.05 -9.24
N ARG A 125 11.24 -3.04 -10.10
CA ARG A 125 10.25 -1.96 -10.27
C ARG A 125 8.94 -2.44 -10.87
N LEU A 126 8.98 -3.39 -11.80
CA LEU A 126 7.78 -3.98 -12.40
C LEU A 126 6.93 -4.65 -11.31
N VAL A 127 7.56 -5.31 -10.33
CA VAL A 127 6.84 -5.87 -9.18
C VAL A 127 6.09 -4.77 -8.41
N SER A 128 6.70 -3.63 -8.12
CA SER A 128 6.00 -2.48 -7.52
C SER A 128 4.86 -1.96 -8.39
N LEU A 129 5.08 -1.85 -9.70
CA LEU A 129 4.08 -1.36 -10.65
C LEU A 129 2.83 -2.24 -10.68
N LEU A 130 2.99 -3.57 -10.54
CA LEU A 130 1.85 -4.48 -10.42
C LEU A 130 0.99 -4.15 -9.19
N GLY A 131 1.61 -3.81 -8.05
CA GLY A 131 0.88 -3.30 -6.87
C GLY A 131 0.11 -2.01 -7.18
N GLY A 132 0.73 -1.09 -7.92
CA GLY A 132 0.09 0.12 -8.44
C GLY A 132 -1.16 -0.17 -9.27
N VAL A 133 -1.04 -1.06 -10.27
CA VAL A 133 -2.14 -1.47 -11.16
C VAL A 133 -3.28 -2.11 -10.35
N VAL A 134 -2.97 -3.05 -9.46
CA VAL A 134 -3.96 -3.73 -8.62
C VAL A 134 -4.68 -2.72 -7.73
N THR A 135 -3.98 -1.72 -7.21
CA THR A 135 -4.59 -0.66 -6.40
C THR A 135 -5.60 0.16 -7.21
N VAL A 136 -5.26 0.59 -8.42
CA VAL A 136 -6.15 1.41 -9.27
C VAL A 136 -7.40 0.62 -9.66
N VAL A 137 -7.23 -0.63 -10.09
CA VAL A 137 -8.35 -1.51 -10.48
C VAL A 137 -9.19 -1.87 -9.25
N GLY A 138 -8.55 -2.17 -8.12
CA GLY A 138 -9.22 -2.50 -6.87
C GLY A 138 -10.01 -1.32 -6.30
N ALA A 139 -9.51 -0.09 -6.43
CA ALA A 139 -10.22 1.12 -6.02
C ALA A 139 -11.51 1.32 -6.83
N TYR A 140 -11.42 1.15 -8.15
CA TYR A 140 -12.61 1.13 -9.00
C TYR A 140 -13.60 0.04 -8.55
N ALA A 141 -13.12 -1.19 -8.38
CA ALA A 141 -13.96 -2.34 -8.07
C ALA A 141 -14.65 -2.22 -6.70
N LEU A 142 -13.94 -1.72 -5.68
CA LEU A 142 -14.46 -1.47 -4.34
C LEU A 142 -15.62 -0.48 -4.37
N VAL A 143 -15.41 0.70 -4.97
CA VAL A 143 -16.44 1.74 -5.04
C VAL A 143 -17.61 1.31 -5.91
N ARG A 144 -17.34 0.63 -7.03
CA ARG A 144 -18.39 0.08 -7.91
C ARG A 144 -19.29 -0.93 -7.19
N THR A 145 -18.72 -1.68 -6.23
CA THR A 145 -19.43 -2.66 -5.41
C THR A 145 -20.24 -1.98 -4.31
N LEU A 146 -19.67 -0.99 -3.61
CA LEU A 146 -20.34 -0.31 -2.49
C LEU A 146 -21.40 0.69 -2.94
N LEU A 147 -21.19 1.36 -4.07
CA LEU A 147 -22.05 2.44 -4.58
C LEU A 147 -22.50 2.14 -6.03
N PRO A 148 -23.32 1.09 -6.25
CA PRO A 148 -23.65 0.64 -7.59
C PRO A 148 -24.44 1.67 -8.42
N GLY A 149 -25.14 2.60 -7.78
CA GLY A 149 -25.89 3.68 -8.43
C GLY A 149 -25.03 4.85 -8.91
N GLU A 150 -23.76 4.93 -8.51
CA GLU A 150 -22.90 6.09 -8.73
C GLU A 150 -21.59 5.68 -9.42
N PRO A 151 -21.63 5.10 -10.62
CA PRO A 151 -20.47 4.51 -11.26
C PRO A 151 -19.37 5.53 -11.62
N TRP A 152 -19.72 6.82 -11.73
CA TRP A 152 -18.76 7.89 -11.94
C TRP A 152 -17.81 8.06 -10.74
N LEU A 153 -18.28 7.82 -9.50
CA LEU A 153 -17.43 7.88 -8.30
C LEU A 153 -16.35 6.82 -8.36
N ALA A 154 -16.66 5.62 -8.85
CA ALA A 154 -15.67 4.56 -8.99
C ALA A 154 -14.55 4.96 -9.96
N VAL A 155 -14.91 5.60 -11.08
CA VAL A 155 -13.93 6.15 -12.04
C VAL A 155 -13.13 7.28 -11.39
N ALA A 156 -13.78 8.21 -10.70
CA ALA A 156 -13.13 9.33 -10.03
C ALA A 156 -12.16 8.86 -8.93
N THR A 157 -12.53 7.86 -8.13
CA THR A 157 -11.64 7.27 -7.12
C THR A 157 -10.44 6.60 -7.76
N ALA A 158 -10.64 5.80 -8.82
CA ALA A 158 -9.53 5.19 -9.54
C ALA A 158 -8.59 6.24 -10.15
N ALA A 159 -9.14 7.32 -10.71
CA ALA A 159 -8.36 8.42 -11.26
C ALA A 159 -7.60 9.18 -10.18
N LEU A 160 -8.24 9.53 -9.06
CA LEU A 160 -7.59 10.24 -7.96
C LEU A 160 -6.46 9.41 -7.33
N THR A 161 -6.68 8.11 -7.15
CA THR A 161 -5.67 7.20 -6.63
C THR A 161 -4.54 7.00 -7.62
N GLY A 162 -4.85 6.62 -8.86
CA GLY A 162 -3.84 6.27 -9.87
C GLY A 162 -3.07 7.47 -10.39
N LEU A 163 -3.72 8.62 -10.56
CA LEU A 163 -3.10 9.83 -11.10
C LEU A 163 -2.54 10.77 -10.02
N ASN A 164 -2.53 10.32 -8.75
CA ASN A 164 -1.76 11.01 -7.71
C ASN A 164 -0.26 10.89 -8.04
N PRO A 165 0.48 12.01 -8.19
CA PRO A 165 1.89 11.98 -8.56
C PRO A 165 2.79 11.23 -7.57
N GLN A 166 2.52 11.34 -6.27
CA GLN A 166 3.24 10.58 -5.24
C GLN A 166 3.01 9.08 -5.45
N PHE A 167 1.75 8.68 -5.63
CA PHE A 167 1.39 7.26 -5.79
C PHE A 167 1.99 6.68 -7.09
N LEU A 168 2.00 7.45 -8.17
CA LEU A 168 2.71 7.11 -9.42
C LEU A 168 4.20 6.87 -9.18
N PHE A 169 4.86 7.78 -8.48
CA PHE A 169 6.27 7.66 -8.13
C PHE A 169 6.54 6.40 -7.31
N THR A 170 5.81 6.19 -6.21
CA THR A 170 5.93 4.99 -5.37
C THR A 170 5.67 3.71 -6.16
N SER A 171 4.73 3.72 -7.10
CA SER A 171 4.41 2.57 -7.96
C SER A 171 5.53 2.21 -8.93
N VAL A 172 6.46 3.12 -9.22
CA VAL A 172 7.58 2.87 -10.14
C VAL A 172 8.94 2.81 -9.43
N THR A 173 8.98 2.91 -8.12
CA THR A 173 10.21 2.74 -7.31
C THR A 173 10.20 1.38 -6.62
N VAL A 174 11.37 0.86 -6.26
CA VAL A 174 11.45 -0.43 -5.54
C VAL A 174 11.00 -0.26 -4.09
N THR A 175 9.73 -0.53 -3.80
CA THR A 175 9.17 -0.44 -2.43
C THR A 175 7.95 -1.34 -2.20
N ASN A 176 7.81 -1.82 -0.96
CA ASN A 176 6.61 -2.55 -0.49
C ASN A 176 5.39 -1.62 -0.28
N ASP A 177 5.59 -0.30 -0.29
CA ASP A 177 4.50 0.68 -0.17
C ASP A 177 3.58 0.71 -1.38
N ALA A 178 4.03 0.22 -2.55
CA ALA A 178 3.16 0.02 -3.69
C ALA A 178 2.19 -1.18 -3.52
N TRP A 179 2.57 -2.17 -2.69
CA TRP A 179 1.79 -3.38 -2.46
C TRP A 179 0.82 -3.26 -1.29
N THR A 180 1.15 -2.45 -0.28
CA THR A 180 0.29 -2.18 0.89
C THR A 180 -1.14 -1.74 0.50
N PRO A 181 -1.36 -0.73 -0.37
CA PRO A 181 -2.70 -0.37 -0.80
C PRO A 181 -3.33 -1.41 -1.73
N ALA A 182 -2.52 -2.17 -2.50
CA ALA A 182 -3.00 -3.19 -3.43
C ALA A 182 -3.72 -4.34 -2.70
N VAL A 183 -3.04 -4.96 -1.75
CA VAL A 183 -3.60 -6.04 -0.91
C VAL A 183 -4.72 -5.52 -0.02
N GLY A 184 -4.59 -4.29 0.49
CA GLY A 184 -5.62 -3.65 1.31
C GLY A 184 -6.92 -3.42 0.56
N VAL A 185 -6.86 -2.81 -0.63
CA VAL A 185 -8.07 -2.51 -1.41
C VAL A 185 -8.72 -3.78 -1.95
N VAL A 186 -7.95 -4.80 -2.35
CA VAL A 186 -8.50 -6.09 -2.78
C VAL A 186 -9.20 -6.78 -1.62
N THR A 187 -8.59 -6.80 -0.43
CA THR A 187 -9.22 -7.37 0.78
C THR A 187 -10.55 -6.67 1.09
N LEU A 188 -10.57 -5.34 1.08
CA LEU A 188 -11.80 -4.57 1.32
C LEU A 188 -12.84 -4.75 0.20
N TRP A 189 -12.41 -4.85 -1.06
CA TRP A 189 -13.30 -5.12 -2.18
C TRP A 189 -13.96 -6.49 -2.07
N LEU A 190 -13.19 -7.53 -1.78
CA LEU A 190 -13.70 -8.88 -1.58
C LEU A 190 -14.67 -8.94 -0.38
N LEU A 191 -14.32 -8.26 0.71
CA LEU A 191 -15.17 -8.15 1.88
C LEU A 191 -16.49 -7.43 1.53
N ALA A 192 -16.42 -6.25 0.89
CA ALA A 192 -17.60 -5.53 0.41
C ALA A 192 -18.46 -6.38 -0.53
N ARG A 193 -17.84 -7.15 -1.42
CA ARG A 193 -18.57 -8.04 -2.34
C ARG A 193 -19.27 -9.17 -1.58
N ALA A 194 -18.63 -9.74 -0.57
CA ALA A 194 -19.21 -10.78 0.28
C ALA A 194 -20.37 -10.24 1.13
N THR A 195 -20.33 -8.98 1.56
CA THR A 195 -21.39 -8.37 2.38
C THR A 195 -22.59 -7.85 1.60
N VAL A 196 -22.43 -7.51 0.32
CA VAL A 196 -23.50 -6.94 -0.54
C VAL A 196 -24.25 -8.02 -1.32
N ARG A 197 -23.67 -9.20 -1.55
CA ARG A 197 -24.31 -10.29 -2.30
C ARG A 197 -25.39 -11.02 -1.50
N ASP A 198 -26.49 -11.37 -2.18
CA ASP A 198 -27.57 -12.17 -1.59
C ASP A 198 -27.14 -13.60 -1.24
N LYS A 199 -26.24 -14.18 -2.05
CA LYS A 199 -25.69 -15.53 -1.85
C LYS A 199 -24.19 -15.42 -1.68
N VAL A 200 -23.73 -15.79 -0.48
CA VAL A 200 -22.32 -15.87 -0.13
C VAL A 200 -21.98 -17.31 0.25
N THR A 201 -20.78 -17.74 -0.09
CA THR A 201 -20.29 -19.09 0.25
C THR A 201 -19.08 -18.99 1.17
N TRP A 202 -18.66 -20.13 1.72
CA TRP A 202 -17.42 -20.21 2.52
C TRP A 202 -16.19 -19.76 1.71
N TYR A 203 -16.20 -19.99 0.39
CA TYR A 203 -15.11 -19.63 -0.52
C TYR A 203 -14.90 -18.10 -0.58
N ASP A 204 -15.97 -17.32 -0.57
CA ASP A 204 -15.87 -15.85 -0.59
C ASP A 204 -15.16 -15.34 0.67
N TRP A 205 -15.51 -15.90 1.84
CA TRP A 205 -14.89 -15.55 3.13
C TRP A 205 -13.46 -16.04 3.25
N ALA A 206 -13.17 -17.25 2.77
CA ALA A 206 -11.80 -17.76 2.69
C ALA A 206 -10.92 -16.89 1.78
N LEU A 207 -11.46 -16.39 0.67
CA LEU A 207 -10.73 -15.49 -0.23
C LEU A 207 -10.43 -14.13 0.42
N VAL A 208 -11.36 -13.58 1.20
CA VAL A 208 -11.10 -12.39 2.04
C VAL A 208 -9.96 -12.66 3.02
N GLY A 209 -10.01 -13.80 3.71
CA GLY A 209 -8.97 -14.23 4.65
C GLY A 209 -7.60 -14.39 4.00
N LEU A 210 -7.54 -15.03 2.82
CA LEU A 210 -6.32 -15.20 2.05
C LEU A 210 -5.69 -13.84 1.71
N CYS A 211 -6.47 -12.89 1.18
CA CYS A 211 -5.96 -11.56 0.87
C CYS A 211 -5.56 -10.76 2.11
N ALA A 212 -6.29 -10.91 3.23
CA ALA A 212 -5.91 -10.31 4.51
C ALA A 212 -4.58 -10.89 5.03
N GLY A 213 -4.34 -12.19 4.84
CA GLY A 213 -3.06 -12.83 5.14
C GLY A 213 -1.92 -12.29 4.26
N LEU A 214 -2.16 -12.10 2.96
CA LEU A 214 -1.19 -11.45 2.07
C LEU A 214 -0.90 -10.01 2.50
N ALA A 215 -1.91 -9.26 2.95
CA ALA A 215 -1.74 -7.93 3.51
C ALA A 215 -0.84 -7.96 4.75
N ALA A 216 -1.11 -8.90 5.67
CA ALA A 216 -0.31 -9.12 6.86
C ALA A 216 1.15 -9.49 6.53
N LEU A 217 1.38 -10.21 5.42
CA LEU A 217 2.72 -10.55 4.91
C LEU A 217 3.38 -9.45 4.05
N THR A 218 2.73 -8.30 3.82
CA THR A 218 3.28 -7.20 3.01
C THR A 218 3.98 -6.14 3.87
N LYS A 219 3.28 -5.66 4.90
CA LYS A 219 3.74 -4.59 5.80
C LYS A 219 2.86 -4.58 7.04
N TYR A 220 3.41 -4.38 8.24
CA TYR A 220 2.59 -4.36 9.47
C TYR A 220 1.53 -3.26 9.47
N SER A 221 1.79 -2.11 8.83
CA SER A 221 0.79 -1.05 8.66
C SER A 221 -0.43 -1.50 7.85
N SER A 222 -0.32 -2.55 7.03
CA SER A 222 -1.46 -3.13 6.30
C SER A 222 -2.52 -3.68 7.24
N LEU A 223 -2.20 -4.02 8.50
CA LEU A 223 -3.18 -4.47 9.48
C LEU A 223 -4.23 -3.40 9.80
N LEU A 224 -3.95 -2.12 9.50
CA LEU A 224 -4.90 -1.02 9.68
C LEU A 224 -6.16 -1.16 8.80
N ILE A 225 -6.14 -1.98 7.74
CA ILE A 225 -7.35 -2.31 6.97
C ILE A 225 -8.42 -3.01 7.82
N GLY A 226 -8.03 -3.58 8.96
CA GLY A 226 -8.94 -4.16 9.93
C GLY A 226 -10.01 -3.17 10.40
N ALA A 227 -9.70 -1.87 10.51
CA ALA A 227 -10.68 -0.87 10.97
C ALA A 227 -11.88 -0.71 10.00
N PRO A 228 -11.70 -0.37 8.71
CA PRO A 228 -12.81 -0.36 7.76
C PRO A 228 -13.39 -1.77 7.53
N GLY A 229 -12.58 -2.83 7.65
CA GLY A 229 -13.06 -4.21 7.54
C GLY A 229 -14.04 -4.60 8.64
N LEU A 230 -13.78 -4.22 9.89
CA LEU A 230 -14.67 -4.44 11.02
C LEU A 230 -16.01 -3.75 10.83
N LEU A 231 -16.04 -2.55 10.26
CA LEU A 231 -17.28 -1.82 9.97
C LEU A 231 -18.14 -2.58 8.94
N LEU A 232 -17.54 -3.02 7.83
CA LEU A 232 -18.25 -3.79 6.79
C LEU A 232 -18.75 -5.12 7.35
N PHE A 233 -17.91 -5.80 8.13
CA PHE A 233 -18.23 -7.08 8.74
C PHE A 233 -19.34 -6.94 9.79
N TRP A 234 -19.29 -5.92 10.64
CA TRP A 234 -20.34 -5.61 11.60
C TRP A 234 -21.68 -5.39 10.91
N ARG A 235 -21.70 -4.62 9.83
CA ARG A 235 -22.91 -4.43 9.01
C ARG A 235 -23.46 -5.76 8.50
N TYR A 236 -22.60 -6.65 7.99
CA TYR A 236 -23.01 -7.99 7.56
C TYR A 236 -23.65 -8.78 8.71
N VAL A 237 -22.99 -8.84 9.88
CA VAL A 237 -23.53 -9.53 11.07
C VAL A 237 -24.89 -8.97 11.50
N ARG A 238 -25.09 -7.66 11.40
CA ARG A 238 -26.38 -7.00 11.71
C ARG A 238 -27.50 -7.40 10.73
N HIS A 239 -27.18 -7.64 9.46
CA HIS A 239 -28.17 -8.03 8.45
C HIS A 239 -28.44 -9.54 8.43
N THR A 240 -27.41 -10.38 8.59
CA THR A 240 -27.53 -11.85 8.43
C THR A 240 -27.59 -12.63 9.74
N GLY A 241 -27.33 -11.97 10.86
CA GLY A 241 -27.27 -12.59 12.19
C GLY A 241 -25.90 -13.14 12.58
N TRP A 242 -25.71 -13.33 13.88
CA TRP A 242 -24.41 -13.66 14.49
C TRP A 242 -23.85 -15.04 14.09
N ARG A 243 -24.70 -16.04 13.83
CA ARG A 243 -24.24 -17.38 13.43
C ARG A 243 -23.56 -17.37 12.06
N ALA A 244 -24.17 -16.68 11.10
CA ALA A 244 -23.57 -16.46 9.77
C ALA A 244 -22.29 -15.62 9.88
N GLY A 245 -22.28 -14.65 10.79
CA GLY A 245 -21.09 -13.89 11.18
C GLY A 245 -19.95 -14.79 11.65
N LEU A 246 -20.19 -15.67 12.63
CA LEU A 246 -19.16 -16.55 13.16
C LEU A 246 -18.59 -17.48 12.08
N LEU A 247 -19.43 -18.07 11.23
CA LEU A 247 -18.93 -18.91 10.13
C LEU A 247 -18.06 -18.10 9.15
N ALA A 248 -18.49 -16.90 8.78
CA ALA A 248 -17.71 -16.00 7.94
C ALA A 248 -16.35 -15.67 8.58
N LEU A 249 -16.35 -15.32 9.87
CA LEU A 249 -15.13 -15.04 10.62
C LEU A 249 -14.20 -16.26 10.69
N LEU A 250 -14.74 -17.46 10.90
CA LEU A 250 -13.95 -18.69 10.94
C LEU A 250 -13.23 -18.96 9.61
N TRP A 251 -13.93 -18.82 8.48
CA TRP A 251 -13.31 -19.00 7.16
C TRP A 251 -12.29 -17.90 6.83
N MET A 252 -12.59 -16.65 7.18
CA MET A 252 -11.65 -15.53 7.02
C MET A 252 -10.40 -15.72 7.89
N ALA A 253 -10.57 -15.99 9.18
CA ALA A 253 -9.47 -16.16 10.12
C ALA A 253 -8.66 -17.41 9.76
N GLY A 254 -9.32 -18.52 9.44
CA GLY A 254 -8.66 -19.76 9.02
C GLY A 254 -7.76 -19.54 7.80
N ALA A 255 -8.28 -18.95 6.72
CA ALA A 255 -7.48 -18.67 5.53
C ALA A 255 -6.36 -17.66 5.79
N GLY A 256 -6.61 -16.61 6.58
CA GLY A 256 -5.58 -15.63 6.94
C GLY A 256 -4.44 -16.23 7.76
N VAL A 257 -4.76 -17.08 8.74
CA VAL A 257 -3.78 -17.81 9.56
C VAL A 257 -2.99 -18.82 8.72
N LEU A 258 -3.63 -19.50 7.77
CA LEU A 258 -2.91 -20.40 6.86
C LEU A 258 -1.87 -19.65 6.00
N VAL A 259 -2.18 -18.44 5.55
CA VAL A 259 -1.26 -17.63 4.73
C VAL A 259 -0.16 -16.99 5.56
N ALA A 260 -0.51 -16.31 6.64
CA ALA A 260 0.42 -15.44 7.37
C ALA A 260 0.79 -15.95 8.76
N GLY A 261 0.03 -16.89 9.32
CA GLY A 261 0.20 -17.35 10.70
C GLY A 261 1.60 -17.88 10.99
N TRP A 262 2.25 -18.53 10.03
CA TRP A 262 3.62 -19.01 10.18
C TRP A 262 4.62 -17.88 10.45
N TRP A 263 4.44 -16.69 9.85
CA TRP A 263 5.32 -15.53 10.05
C TRP A 263 5.17 -14.97 11.47
N TYR A 264 3.93 -14.80 11.93
CA TYR A 264 3.65 -14.29 13.26
C TYR A 264 4.00 -15.30 14.37
N LEU A 265 3.81 -16.60 14.13
CA LEU A 265 4.26 -17.67 15.02
C LEU A 265 5.79 -17.74 15.09
N ARG A 266 6.49 -17.59 13.94
CA ARG A 266 7.95 -17.46 13.90
C ARG A 266 8.39 -16.27 14.76
N ASN A 267 7.82 -15.09 14.55
CA ASN A 267 8.18 -13.91 15.33
C ASN A 267 7.93 -14.11 16.83
N TRP A 268 6.81 -14.75 17.20
CA TRP A 268 6.53 -15.11 18.58
C TRP A 268 7.61 -16.02 19.16
N SER A 269 7.99 -17.08 18.43
CA SER A 269 9.00 -18.03 18.90
C SER A 269 10.41 -17.42 19.04
N LEU A 270 10.79 -16.51 18.14
CA LEU A 270 12.12 -15.91 18.12
C LEU A 270 12.22 -14.69 19.06
N TYR A 271 11.16 -13.91 19.18
CA TYR A 271 11.19 -12.57 19.78
C TYR A 271 10.16 -12.39 20.90
N GLY A 272 9.31 -13.38 21.17
CA GLY A 272 8.27 -13.29 22.21
C GLY A 272 7.10 -12.36 21.86
N SER A 273 6.99 -11.91 20.60
CA SER A 273 5.91 -11.03 20.12
C SER A 273 5.57 -11.34 18.66
N PRO A 274 4.29 -11.32 18.25
CA PRO A 274 3.93 -11.54 16.85
C PRO A 274 4.40 -10.37 15.95
N VAL A 275 4.46 -9.17 16.52
CA VAL A 275 5.03 -7.97 15.90
C VAL A 275 6.11 -7.41 16.83
N PRO A 276 7.39 -7.73 16.59
CA PRO A 276 8.46 -7.50 17.56
C PRO A 276 8.97 -6.04 17.55
N PHE A 277 8.06 -5.06 17.70
CA PHE A 277 8.40 -3.63 17.68
C PHE A 277 9.42 -3.24 18.76
N ALA A 278 9.35 -3.84 19.94
CA ALA A 278 10.29 -3.56 21.02
C ALA A 278 11.72 -3.99 20.64
N GLN A 279 11.88 -5.17 20.05
CA GLN A 279 13.17 -5.68 19.58
C GLN A 279 13.68 -4.88 18.37
N MET A 280 12.79 -4.52 17.45
CA MET A 280 13.11 -3.63 16.33
C MET A 280 13.63 -2.27 16.83
N ALA A 281 13.05 -1.71 17.89
CA ALA A 281 13.50 -0.44 18.45
C ALA A 281 14.85 -0.53 19.18
N VAL A 282 15.19 -1.68 19.76
CA VAL A 282 16.55 -1.90 20.29
C VAL A 282 17.57 -1.95 19.14
N ALA A 283 17.20 -2.60 18.04
CA ALA A 283 18.07 -2.77 16.88
C ALA A 283 18.19 -1.49 16.03
N LEU A 284 17.11 -0.70 15.96
CA LEU A 284 16.99 0.55 15.21
C LEU A 284 16.39 1.64 16.11
N PRO A 285 17.18 2.24 17.02
CA PRO A 285 16.68 3.21 17.99
C PRO A 285 16.03 4.45 17.35
N THR A 286 16.42 4.80 16.12
CA THR A 286 15.86 5.92 15.36
C THR A 286 14.41 5.69 14.90
N MET A 287 13.93 4.45 14.90
CA MET A 287 12.56 4.11 14.50
C MET A 287 11.52 4.26 15.62
N GLN A 288 11.94 4.53 16.86
CA GLN A 288 11.03 4.74 17.98
C GLN A 288 11.23 6.13 18.60
N ARG A 289 10.12 6.83 18.89
CA ARG A 289 10.15 8.03 19.73
C ARG A 289 10.29 7.63 21.20
N PRO A 290 11.13 8.31 22.00
CA PRO A 290 11.26 8.04 23.44
C PRO A 290 9.93 8.18 24.20
N GLN A 291 9.06 9.07 23.74
CA GLN A 291 7.72 9.27 24.28
C GLN A 291 6.70 9.35 23.14
N PRO A 292 5.43 8.94 23.37
CA PRO A 292 4.36 9.15 22.42
C PRO A 292 4.24 10.63 22.02
N MET A 293 3.99 10.87 20.74
CA MET A 293 3.79 12.23 20.25
C MET A 293 2.49 12.81 20.82
N PRO A 294 2.52 13.98 21.49
CA PRO A 294 1.31 14.60 22.02
C PRO A 294 0.38 15.04 20.89
N LEU A 295 -0.92 15.09 21.16
CA LEU A 295 -1.93 15.39 20.16
C LEU A 295 -1.71 16.75 19.46
N SER A 296 -1.22 17.75 20.20
CA SER A 296 -0.85 19.05 19.62
C SER A 296 0.19 18.92 18.51
N GLN A 297 1.27 18.16 18.75
CA GLN A 297 2.30 17.90 17.75
C GLN A 297 1.77 17.05 16.59
N VAL A 298 0.87 16.10 16.83
CA VAL A 298 0.21 15.35 15.76
C VAL A 298 -0.55 16.32 14.84
N ILE A 299 -1.31 17.25 15.42
CA ILE A 299 -2.05 18.27 14.65
C ILE A 299 -1.09 19.17 13.87
N GLU A 300 0.03 19.59 14.48
CA GLU A 300 1.07 20.40 13.82
C GLU A 300 1.72 19.68 12.63
N THR A 301 1.75 18.34 12.62
CA THR A 301 2.31 17.56 11.50
C THR A 301 1.37 17.42 10.30
N ILE A 302 0.09 17.73 10.44
CA ILE A 302 -0.92 17.54 9.37
C ILE A 302 -0.52 18.22 8.04
N PRO A 303 -0.07 19.50 7.99
CA PRO A 303 0.33 20.13 6.74
C PRO A 303 1.49 19.40 6.03
N TRP A 304 2.41 18.85 6.81
CA TRP A 304 3.49 18.02 6.27
C TRP A 304 2.96 16.69 5.71
N LEU A 305 2.02 16.04 6.39
CA LEU A 305 1.39 14.81 5.88
C LEU A 305 0.67 15.04 4.54
N PHE A 306 -0.03 16.17 4.40
CA PHE A 306 -0.62 16.58 3.12
C PHE A 306 0.43 16.79 2.04
N SER A 307 1.51 17.49 2.36
CA SER A 307 2.61 17.72 1.41
C SER A 307 3.24 16.39 0.97
N SER A 308 3.50 15.51 1.93
CA SER A 308 4.05 14.17 1.72
C SER A 308 3.17 13.33 0.80
N TYR A 309 1.86 13.32 1.04
CA TYR A 309 0.90 12.55 0.23
C TYR A 309 0.78 13.01 -1.23
N TRP A 310 1.07 14.28 -1.53
CA TRP A 310 0.82 14.87 -2.86
C TRP A 310 2.07 15.13 -3.69
N GLY A 311 3.23 15.35 -3.07
CA GLY A 311 4.37 15.91 -3.81
C GLY A 311 5.72 15.89 -3.11
N VAL A 312 5.98 14.92 -2.23
CA VAL A 312 7.33 14.67 -1.72
C VAL A 312 7.88 13.41 -2.40
N PHE A 313 9.00 13.59 -3.10
CA PHE A 313 9.71 12.57 -3.88
C PHE A 313 11.13 12.45 -3.32
N VAL A 314 11.24 11.84 -2.14
CA VAL A 314 12.49 11.80 -1.35
C VAL A 314 13.00 13.22 -1.06
N SER A 315 14.09 13.65 -1.71
CA SER A 315 14.69 14.98 -1.51
C SER A 315 14.07 16.08 -2.35
N ILE A 316 13.15 15.74 -3.26
CA ILE A 316 12.49 16.71 -4.13
C ILE A 316 11.08 16.97 -3.62
N ILE A 317 10.78 18.22 -3.28
CA ILE A 317 9.45 18.66 -2.87
C ILE A 317 8.88 19.51 -3.99
N THR A 318 7.64 19.24 -4.39
CA THR A 318 6.94 20.05 -5.39
C THR A 318 6.81 21.51 -4.97
N PRO A 319 6.75 22.46 -5.92
CA PRO A 319 6.58 23.87 -5.60
C PRO A 319 5.36 24.14 -4.71
N PRO A 320 5.43 25.12 -3.77
CA PRO A 320 4.33 25.43 -2.87
C PRO A 320 3.00 25.73 -3.59
N ALA A 321 3.05 26.34 -4.78
CA ALA A 321 1.86 26.61 -5.58
C ALA A 321 1.07 25.33 -5.93
N TYR A 322 1.77 24.25 -6.26
CA TYR A 322 1.14 22.96 -6.54
C TYR A 322 0.50 22.38 -5.27
N LEU A 323 1.22 22.34 -4.15
CA LEU A 323 0.73 21.82 -2.87
C LEU A 323 -0.47 22.63 -2.32
N ASN A 324 -0.45 23.94 -2.51
CA ASN A 324 -1.58 24.80 -2.15
C ASN A 324 -2.80 24.49 -3.03
N THR A 325 -2.58 24.27 -4.33
CA THR A 325 -3.67 23.91 -5.27
C THR A 325 -4.32 22.58 -4.89
N THR A 326 -3.53 21.54 -4.61
CA THR A 326 -4.07 20.24 -4.17
C THR A 326 -4.80 20.37 -2.84
N THR A 327 -4.31 21.20 -1.93
CA THR A 327 -4.97 21.49 -0.65
C THR A 327 -6.35 22.13 -0.87
N TRP A 328 -6.45 23.17 -1.71
CA TRP A 328 -7.74 23.80 -2.02
C TRP A 328 -8.72 22.84 -2.69
N LEU A 329 -8.26 22.02 -3.64
CA LEU A 329 -9.09 21.00 -4.28
C LEU A 329 -9.64 19.99 -3.27
N MET A 330 -8.83 19.56 -2.29
CA MET A 330 -9.26 18.67 -1.21
C MET A 330 -10.28 19.33 -0.29
N LEU A 331 -10.10 20.60 0.07
CA LEU A 331 -11.08 21.35 0.87
C LEU A 331 -12.42 21.49 0.15
N ILE A 332 -12.40 21.78 -1.16
CA ILE A 332 -13.61 21.81 -2.00
C ILE A 332 -14.28 20.43 -2.05
N ALA A 333 -13.50 19.36 -2.19
CA ALA A 333 -14.03 18.00 -2.19
C ALA A 333 -14.69 17.62 -0.84
N ILE A 334 -14.09 18.02 0.28
CA ILE A 334 -14.67 17.84 1.63
C ILE A 334 -15.98 18.62 1.75
N ALA A 335 -16.01 19.90 1.33
CA ALA A 335 -17.24 20.69 1.36
C ALA A 335 -18.35 20.04 0.51
N GLY A 336 -18.01 19.55 -0.69
CA GLY A 336 -18.94 18.81 -1.55
C GLY A 336 -19.45 17.51 -0.90
N LEU A 337 -18.59 16.77 -0.20
CA LEU A 337 -18.99 15.57 0.56
C LEU A 337 -19.96 15.92 1.69
N LEU A 338 -19.67 16.97 2.48
CA LEU A 338 -20.53 17.41 3.58
C LEU A 338 -21.90 17.85 3.08
N LEU A 339 -21.95 18.63 2.00
CA LEU A 339 -23.20 19.04 1.35
C LEU A 339 -24.00 17.81 0.89
N ARG A 340 -23.33 16.83 0.28
CA ARG A 340 -24.00 15.60 -0.15
C ARG A 340 -24.56 14.81 1.02
N LEU A 341 -23.80 14.62 2.09
CA LEU A 341 -24.27 13.92 3.29
C LEU A 341 -25.49 14.62 3.91
N PHE A 342 -25.48 15.96 3.94
CA PHE A 342 -26.62 16.76 4.40
C PHE A 342 -27.86 16.57 3.53
N THR A 343 -27.71 16.58 2.19
CA THR A 343 -28.84 16.35 1.27
C THR A 343 -29.44 14.95 1.40
N ILE A 344 -28.60 13.91 1.57
CA ILE A 344 -29.06 12.53 1.76
C ILE A 344 -29.85 12.41 3.06
N HIS A 345 -29.34 12.98 4.16
CA HIS A 345 -30.02 12.97 5.46
C HIS A 345 -31.41 13.62 5.37
N ASN A 346 -31.51 14.79 4.73
CA ASN A 346 -32.78 15.51 4.60
C ASN A 346 -33.79 14.79 3.69
N SER A 347 -33.32 14.11 2.64
CA SER A 347 -34.18 13.33 1.74
C SER A 347 -34.81 12.11 2.43
N GLN A 348 -34.12 11.47 3.37
CA GLN A 348 -34.69 10.38 4.17
C GLN A 348 -35.72 10.87 5.20
N PHE A 349 -35.56 12.08 5.73
CA PHE A 349 -36.54 12.70 6.63
C PHE A 349 -37.83 13.14 5.91
N THR A 350 -37.76 13.55 4.65
CA THR A 350 -38.95 13.98 3.88
C THR A 350 -39.85 12.81 3.46
N ILE A 351 -39.26 11.64 3.19
CA ILE A 351 -40.01 10.42 2.82
C ILE A 351 -40.76 9.83 4.03
N HIS A 352 -40.24 10.01 5.26
CA HIS A 352 -40.93 9.52 6.46
C HIS A 352 -42.10 10.40 6.94
N ASN A 353 -42.18 11.67 6.50
CA ASN A 353 -43.26 12.59 6.85
C ASN A 353 -44.39 12.65 5.79
N SER A 354 -44.36 11.78 4.78
CA SER A 354 -45.39 11.67 3.74
C SER A 354 -46.14 10.33 3.82
N PHE A 355 -46.66 10.00 5.01
CA PHE A 355 -47.85 9.15 5.12
C PHE A 355 -49.07 10.10 5.24
N PRO A 356 -50.04 10.05 4.33
CA PRO A 356 -51.26 10.82 4.50
C PRO A 356 -52.05 10.21 5.67
N ILE A 357 -52.35 11.06 6.64
CA ILE A 357 -53.58 10.95 7.41
C ILE A 357 -54.71 10.96 6.38
N LEU A 358 -55.42 9.84 6.24
CA LEU A 358 -56.85 9.76 5.96
C LEU A 358 -57.35 8.35 6.25
#